data_AF-A0A9W8IP28-F1
#
_entry.id   AF-A0A9W8IP28-F1
#
_cell.length_a   1.000
_cell.length_b   1.000
_cell.length_c   1.000
_cell.angle_alpha   90.00
_cell.angle_beta   90.00
_cell.angle_gamma   90.00
#
_symmetry.space_group_name_H-M   'P 1'
#
loop_
_entity.id
_entity.type
_entity.pdbx_description
1 polymer ?
#
loop_
_entity_poly.entity_id
_entity_poly.type
_entity_poly.pdbx_seq_one_letter_code
_entity_poly.pdbx_strand_id
1 'polypeptide(L)'
;MQLLSPFKILPLHIIELILDYVALSSRMRFDGISEDSEEYAKLLIPLLTACSSFIWPVFVRLYRIYEIQLISGSDKYQTMPSWLQTRLRDAGLSAHLYAKELDISVGVLDICSGATVDVLACEPYINCTFPKVRSIKFTPMPPSALEWRSYSTTTSPDTESIISAFVQRVKQIAPMTKKITISIGFRPFVEAQFPVQLFSRIVAQLSQHVAHVDYELYAKPVTIDQQLTELYSLVFSSTGFNDSDEQIFQLARRNASTLQVLDIFLATMIDVAGLIQNSDGSYVQYPCLHTLELCDSRDVGEKPRLVFPGAVPFPSLRHLNMEFVNPFGDDTAFRGNPATLEFLNILPNLVMVRIL
;
A
#
# COMPACT_ATOMS: atom_id res chain seq x y z
N MET A 1 28.14 -9.50 -43.61
CA MET A 1 27.23 -8.40 -43.24
C MET A 1 26.83 -8.59 -41.79
N GLN A 2 27.45 -7.87 -40.85
CA GLN A 2 26.97 -7.83 -39.46
C GLN A 2 25.71 -6.97 -39.45
N LEU A 3 24.55 -7.57 -39.18
CA LEU A 3 23.35 -6.82 -38.86
C LEU A 3 23.64 -6.06 -37.55
N LEU A 4 23.95 -4.77 -37.66
CA LEU A 4 23.98 -3.88 -36.52
C LEU A 4 22.59 -3.90 -35.91
N SER A 5 22.48 -4.45 -34.70
CA SER A 5 21.23 -4.44 -33.94
C SER A 5 20.70 -3.00 -33.89
N PRO A 6 19.48 -2.71 -34.35
CA PRO A 6 18.91 -1.36 -34.41
C PRO A 6 18.85 -0.67 -33.03
N PHE A 7 18.99 -1.45 -31.96
CA PHE A 7 19.01 -0.98 -30.57
C PHE A 7 20.33 -0.34 -30.14
N LYS A 8 21.42 -0.44 -30.90
CA LYS A 8 22.68 0.29 -30.59
C LYS A 8 22.57 1.81 -30.80
N ILE A 9 21.47 2.29 -31.39
CA ILE A 9 21.29 3.69 -31.81
C ILE A 9 20.25 4.42 -30.94
N LEU A 10 19.55 3.73 -30.03
CA LEU A 10 18.54 4.39 -29.21
C LEU A 10 19.19 5.34 -28.18
N PRO A 11 18.76 6.61 -28.12
CA PRO A 11 19.17 7.53 -27.06
C PRO A 11 18.78 6.99 -25.67
N LEU A 12 19.63 7.25 -24.67
CA LEU A 12 19.43 6.77 -23.29
C LEU A 12 18.04 7.13 -22.72
N HIS A 13 17.54 8.33 -22.99
CA HIS A 13 16.22 8.78 -22.51
C HIS A 13 15.05 7.99 -23.12
N ILE A 14 15.16 7.52 -24.36
CA ILE A 14 14.13 6.66 -24.99
C ILE A 14 14.13 5.29 -24.33
N ILE A 15 15.31 4.77 -24.02
CA ILE A 15 15.46 3.52 -23.27
C ILE A 15 14.87 3.68 -21.87
N GLU A 16 15.18 4.78 -21.18
CA GLU A 16 14.58 5.08 -19.86
C GLU A 16 13.06 5.16 -19.92
N LEU A 17 12.47 5.77 -20.97
CA LEU A 17 11.03 5.80 -21.18
C LEU A 17 10.44 4.41 -21.44
N ILE A 18 11.11 3.55 -22.23
CA ILE A 18 10.68 2.16 -22.44
C ILE A 18 10.75 1.40 -21.12
N LEU A 19 11.80 1.61 -20.32
CA LEU A 19 11.95 0.96 -19.02
C LEU A 19 10.93 1.47 -18.01
N ASP A 20 10.61 2.75 -18.01
CA ASP A 20 9.57 3.33 -17.16
C ASP A 20 8.21 2.81 -17.57
N TYR A 21 7.91 2.76 -18.87
CA TYR A 21 6.69 2.18 -19.38
C TYR A 21 6.57 0.70 -18.98
N VAL A 22 7.60 -0.12 -19.23
CA VAL A 22 7.56 -1.55 -18.86
C VAL A 22 7.51 -1.73 -17.35
N ALA A 23 8.24 -0.94 -16.55
CA ALA A 23 8.21 -1.01 -15.09
C ALA A 23 6.87 -0.56 -14.50
N LEU A 24 6.21 0.46 -15.08
CA LEU A 24 4.89 0.94 -14.66
C LEU A 24 3.79 -0.03 -15.08
N SER A 25 3.82 -0.50 -16.33
CA SER A 25 2.84 -1.46 -16.87
C SER A 25 2.95 -2.84 -16.20
N SER A 26 4.15 -3.26 -15.79
CA SER A 26 4.31 -4.46 -14.98
C SER A 26 3.84 -4.24 -13.54
N ARG A 27 4.12 -3.08 -12.91
CA ARG A 27 3.57 -2.72 -11.58
C ARG A 27 2.05 -2.71 -11.49
N MET A 28 1.34 -2.34 -12.55
CA MET A 28 -0.13 -2.37 -12.58
C MET A 28 -0.73 -3.79 -12.67
N ARG A 29 0.08 -4.86 -12.82
CA ARG A 29 -0.41 -6.22 -13.07
C ARG A 29 0.27 -7.32 -12.25
N PHE A 30 0.97 -7.00 -11.16
CA PHE A 30 1.65 -8.03 -10.35
C PHE A 30 0.73 -8.79 -9.36
N ASP A 31 -0.59 -8.80 -9.58
CA ASP A 31 -1.47 -9.84 -9.05
C ASP A 31 -1.28 -11.13 -9.88
N GLY A 32 -0.16 -11.81 -9.62
CA GLY A 32 0.22 -13.02 -10.32
C GLY A 32 0.86 -12.74 -11.68
N ILE A 33 1.91 -13.50 -11.99
CA ILE A 33 2.51 -13.54 -13.32
C ILE A 33 1.47 -14.16 -14.27
N SER A 34 0.58 -13.32 -14.81
CA SER A 34 -0.34 -13.69 -15.89
C SER A 34 0.46 -13.85 -17.20
N GLU A 35 -0.20 -14.42 -18.21
CA GLU A 35 0.32 -14.61 -19.57
C GLU A 35 0.91 -13.31 -20.20
N ASP A 36 0.55 -12.13 -19.68
CA ASP A 36 1.05 -10.83 -20.13
C ASP A 36 2.56 -10.60 -19.87
N SER A 37 3.14 -11.30 -18.89
CA SER A 37 4.58 -11.21 -18.58
C SER A 37 5.47 -11.64 -19.76
N GLU A 38 4.95 -12.49 -20.64
CA GLU A 38 5.65 -12.96 -21.83
C GLU A 38 5.74 -11.84 -22.91
N GLU A 39 4.75 -10.95 -23.00
CA GLU A 39 4.78 -9.80 -23.91
C GLU A 39 5.82 -8.75 -23.50
N TYR A 40 5.93 -8.45 -22.20
CA TYR A 40 6.96 -7.53 -21.71
C TYR A 40 8.37 -8.12 -21.83
N ALA A 41 8.52 -9.43 -21.64
CA ALA A 41 9.77 -10.12 -21.89
C ALA A 41 10.19 -10.01 -23.37
N LYS A 42 9.25 -10.05 -24.33
CA LYS A 42 9.50 -9.84 -25.77
C LYS A 42 10.02 -8.43 -26.08
N LEU A 43 9.66 -7.41 -25.29
CA LEU A 43 10.18 -6.04 -25.42
C LEU A 43 11.56 -5.85 -24.76
N LEU A 44 11.77 -6.45 -23.59
CA LEU A 44 13.00 -6.30 -22.81
C LEU A 44 14.16 -7.16 -23.32
N ILE A 45 13.90 -8.40 -23.76
CA ILE A 45 14.96 -9.34 -24.18
C ILE A 45 15.79 -8.79 -25.35
N PRO A 46 15.21 -8.17 -26.41
CA PRO A 46 15.98 -7.54 -27.49
C PRO A 46 16.86 -6.39 -27.01
N LEU A 47 16.38 -5.57 -26.07
CA LEU A 47 17.16 -4.46 -25.49
C LEU A 47 18.34 -4.98 -24.66
N LEU A 48 18.10 -6.01 -23.84
CA LEU A 48 19.10 -6.65 -23.00
C LEU A 48 20.17 -7.41 -23.82
N THR A 49 19.77 -8.01 -24.95
CA THR A 49 20.70 -8.71 -25.86
C THR A 49 21.48 -7.76 -26.77
N ALA A 50 20.94 -6.58 -27.08
CA ALA A 50 21.60 -5.61 -27.94
C ALA A 50 22.75 -4.85 -27.27
N CYS A 51 22.66 -4.58 -25.96
CA CYS A 51 23.73 -3.94 -25.22
C CYS A 51 23.78 -4.37 -23.75
N SER A 52 24.91 -4.95 -23.35
CA SER A 52 25.16 -5.37 -21.97
C SER A 52 25.17 -4.22 -20.98
N SER A 53 25.39 -2.97 -21.42
CA SER A 53 25.34 -1.80 -20.55
C SER A 53 23.92 -1.43 -20.10
N PHE A 54 22.88 -1.88 -20.82
CA PHE A 54 21.48 -1.60 -20.46
C PHE A 54 20.90 -2.58 -19.45
N ILE A 55 21.52 -3.76 -19.36
CA ILE A 55 21.17 -4.81 -18.40
C ILE A 55 21.03 -4.21 -16.99
N TRP A 56 21.97 -3.35 -16.58
CA TRP A 56 21.99 -2.77 -15.25
C TRP A 56 20.89 -1.73 -14.95
N PRO A 57 20.69 -0.68 -15.77
CA PRO A 57 19.54 0.22 -15.63
C PRO A 57 18.20 -0.50 -15.64
N VAL A 58 18.02 -1.48 -16.54
CA VAL A 58 16.81 -2.32 -16.61
C VAL A 58 16.60 -3.02 -15.26
N PHE A 59 17.64 -3.66 -14.72
CA PHE A 59 17.57 -4.35 -13.43
C PHE A 59 17.19 -3.43 -12.28
N VAL A 60 17.85 -2.28 -12.15
CA VAL A 60 17.57 -1.30 -11.08
C VAL A 60 16.14 -0.76 -11.18
N ARG A 61 15.58 -0.66 -12.39
CA ARG A 61 14.22 -0.15 -12.62
C ARG A 61 13.15 -1.21 -12.35
N LEU A 62 13.36 -2.44 -12.84
CA LEU A 62 12.42 -3.56 -12.70
C LEU A 62 12.39 -4.13 -11.29
N TYR A 63 13.54 -4.27 -10.62
CA TYR A 63 13.67 -4.91 -9.30
C TYR A 63 13.73 -3.90 -8.15
N ARG A 64 12.97 -2.82 -8.28
CA ARG A 64 12.82 -1.84 -7.20
C ARG A 64 12.08 -2.44 -6.00
N ILE A 65 11.14 -3.36 -6.25
CA ILE A 65 10.32 -4.04 -5.25
C ILE A 65 10.74 -5.52 -5.24
N TYR A 66 10.95 -6.08 -4.06
CA TYR A 66 11.22 -7.50 -3.87
C TYR A 66 10.13 -8.11 -3.01
N GLU A 67 9.53 -9.22 -3.44
CA GLU A 67 8.41 -9.85 -2.74
C GLU A 67 8.85 -11.08 -1.95
N ILE A 68 8.36 -11.20 -0.72
CA ILE A 68 8.54 -12.34 0.18
C ILE A 68 7.15 -12.82 0.58
N GLN A 69 6.78 -14.02 0.15
CA GLN A 69 5.56 -14.69 0.59
C GLN A 69 5.92 -15.80 1.58
N LEU A 70 5.34 -15.76 2.79
CA LEU A 70 5.58 -16.70 3.89
C LEU A 70 4.24 -17.27 4.35
N ILE A 71 3.77 -18.32 3.68
CA ILE A 71 2.50 -18.98 3.97
C ILE A 71 2.74 -20.48 4.05
N SER A 72 2.34 -21.12 5.15
CA SER A 72 2.46 -22.57 5.33
C SER A 72 1.80 -23.35 4.19
N GLY A 73 2.52 -24.33 3.64
CA GLY A 73 2.01 -25.20 2.56
C GLY A 73 2.08 -24.61 1.16
N SER A 74 2.47 -23.34 1.01
CA SER A 74 2.89 -22.78 -0.27
C SER A 74 4.33 -22.29 -0.16
N ASP A 75 5.27 -23.13 -0.61
CA ASP A 75 6.62 -22.68 -0.96
C ASP A 75 6.58 -21.84 -2.26
N LYS A 76 5.65 -20.89 -2.35
CA LYS A 76 5.64 -19.92 -3.43
C LYS A 76 6.57 -18.81 -3.06
N TYR A 77 7.85 -19.09 -3.27
CA TYR A 77 8.78 -18.05 -3.65
C TYR A 77 8.20 -17.39 -4.90
N GLN A 78 7.86 -16.10 -4.84
CA GLN A 78 7.85 -15.33 -6.08
C GLN A 78 9.30 -15.23 -6.55
N THR A 79 9.67 -16.30 -7.24
CA THR A 79 10.94 -16.48 -7.88
C THR A 79 10.91 -15.57 -9.08
N MET A 80 11.88 -14.64 -9.09
CA MET A 80 12.30 -13.95 -10.30
C MET A 80 12.23 -14.91 -11.50
N PRO A 81 11.71 -14.51 -12.69
CA PRO A 81 11.61 -15.40 -13.83
C PRO A 81 12.90 -16.19 -14.05
N SER A 82 12.80 -17.51 -14.26
CA SER A 82 13.95 -18.43 -14.25
C SER A 82 15.08 -17.99 -15.18
N TRP A 83 14.73 -17.48 -16.37
CA TRP A 83 15.70 -16.95 -17.34
C TRP A 83 16.55 -15.81 -16.75
N LEU A 84 15.96 -14.99 -15.89
CA LEU A 84 16.64 -13.88 -15.26
C LEU A 84 17.46 -14.32 -14.06
N GLN A 85 17.03 -15.37 -13.33
CA GLN A 85 17.84 -15.98 -12.26
C GLN A 85 19.13 -16.54 -12.81
N THR A 86 19.04 -17.22 -13.95
CA THR A 86 20.22 -17.68 -14.67
C THR A 86 21.11 -16.49 -15.03
N ARG A 87 20.57 -15.40 -15.60
CA ARG A 87 21.39 -14.23 -15.97
C ARG A 87 22.02 -13.50 -14.79
N LEU A 88 21.33 -13.36 -13.67
CA LEU A 88 21.91 -12.77 -12.45
C LEU A 88 23.00 -13.66 -11.89
N ARG A 89 22.76 -14.98 -11.85
CA ARG A 89 23.74 -15.97 -11.40
C ARG A 89 24.98 -15.96 -12.29
N ASP A 90 24.80 -15.95 -13.61
CA ASP A 90 25.88 -15.88 -14.60
C ASP A 90 26.69 -14.58 -14.47
N ALA A 91 26.04 -13.49 -14.06
CA ALA A 91 26.68 -12.21 -13.82
C ALA A 91 27.29 -12.08 -12.40
N GLY A 92 27.14 -13.09 -11.53
CA GLY A 92 27.57 -13.02 -10.12
C GLY A 92 26.80 -12.00 -9.29
N LEU A 93 25.59 -11.63 -9.70
CA LEU A 93 24.76 -10.59 -9.09
C LEU A 93 23.66 -11.20 -8.23
N SER A 94 23.30 -10.52 -7.15
CA SER A 94 22.19 -10.91 -6.27
C SER A 94 21.12 -9.82 -6.24
N ALA A 95 19.87 -10.19 -6.56
CA ALA A 95 18.74 -9.25 -6.69
C ALA A 95 18.49 -8.41 -5.43
N HIS A 96 18.71 -8.98 -4.24
CA HIS A 96 18.49 -8.33 -2.95
C HIS A 96 19.36 -7.06 -2.73
N LEU A 97 20.50 -6.93 -3.43
CA LEU A 97 21.38 -5.76 -3.33
C LEU A 97 20.85 -4.51 -4.05
N TYR A 98 19.75 -4.64 -4.80
CA TYR A 98 19.18 -3.57 -5.63
C TYR A 98 17.76 -3.16 -5.24
N ALA A 99 17.07 -3.99 -4.46
CA ALA A 99 15.74 -3.66 -3.98
C ALA A 99 15.76 -2.35 -3.18
N LYS A 100 14.76 -1.51 -3.42
CA LYS A 100 14.50 -0.28 -2.66
C LYS A 100 13.27 -0.43 -1.77
N GLU A 101 12.44 -1.41 -2.08
CA GLU A 101 11.20 -1.74 -1.39
C GLU A 101 11.09 -3.26 -1.25
N LEU A 102 10.49 -3.69 -0.15
CA LEU A 102 10.24 -5.09 0.15
C LEU A 102 8.75 -5.26 0.41
N ASP A 103 8.09 -6.15 -0.31
CA ASP A 103 6.70 -6.54 -0.04
C ASP A 103 6.71 -7.88 0.70
N ILE A 104 6.18 -7.91 1.92
CA ILE A 104 6.14 -9.09 2.78
C ILE A 104 4.70 -9.49 2.97
N SER A 105 4.31 -10.57 2.31
CA SER A 105 3.01 -11.21 2.49
C SER A 105 3.15 -12.42 3.41
N VAL A 106 2.44 -12.45 4.53
CA VAL A 106 2.66 -13.50 5.55
C VAL A 106 1.38 -13.97 6.21
N GLY A 107 1.24 -15.29 6.36
CA GLY A 107 0.15 -15.91 7.11
C GLY A 107 0.20 -15.47 8.58
N VAL A 108 -0.86 -14.84 9.08
CA VAL A 108 -0.88 -14.32 10.46
C VAL A 108 -0.72 -15.45 11.49
N LEU A 109 -1.26 -16.64 11.22
CA LEU A 109 -1.06 -17.82 12.08
C LEU A 109 0.35 -18.40 12.01
N ASP A 110 1.03 -18.25 10.87
CA ASP A 110 2.41 -18.73 10.70
C ASP A 110 3.40 -17.88 11.50
N ILE A 111 3.07 -16.59 11.70
CA ILE A 111 3.79 -15.75 12.67
C ILE A 111 3.57 -16.32 14.07
N CYS A 112 2.33 -16.60 14.47
CA CYS A 112 2.04 -17.11 15.82
C CYS A 112 2.65 -18.46 16.14
N SER A 113 2.70 -19.37 15.17
CA SER A 113 3.28 -20.69 15.36
C SER A 113 4.81 -20.68 15.40
N GLY A 114 5.45 -19.57 15.00
CA GLY A 114 6.89 -19.48 14.81
C GLY A 114 7.37 -20.02 13.45
N ALA A 115 6.49 -20.64 12.65
CA ALA A 115 6.85 -21.19 11.35
C ALA A 115 7.50 -20.14 10.43
N THR A 116 6.99 -18.91 10.43
CA THR A 116 7.57 -17.80 9.66
C THR A 116 8.99 -17.48 10.13
N VAL A 117 9.26 -17.52 11.44
CA VAL A 117 10.60 -17.25 11.99
C VAL A 117 11.56 -18.35 11.56
N ASP A 118 11.13 -19.60 11.62
CA ASP A 118 11.93 -20.76 11.18
C ASP A 118 12.28 -20.67 9.70
N VAL A 119 11.32 -20.31 8.85
CA VAL A 119 11.56 -20.10 7.40
C VAL A 119 12.57 -18.97 7.19
N LEU A 120 12.42 -17.84 7.89
CA LEU A 120 13.37 -16.73 7.79
C LEU A 120 14.75 -17.03 8.38
N ALA A 121 14.86 -18.09 9.20
CA ALA A 121 16.11 -18.62 9.73
C ALA A 121 16.75 -19.67 8.80
N CYS A 122 16.11 -20.04 7.68
CA CYS A 122 16.63 -20.98 6.69
C CYS A 122 17.07 -20.26 5.41
N GLU A 123 17.80 -20.97 4.53
CA GLU A 123 18.08 -20.48 3.17
C GLU A 123 16.78 -20.28 2.37
N PRO A 124 16.63 -19.22 1.55
CA PRO A 124 17.66 -18.24 1.20
C PRO A 124 17.79 -17.05 2.18
N TYR A 125 17.05 -17.04 3.28
CA TYR A 125 16.89 -15.87 4.15
C TYR A 125 17.93 -15.77 5.26
N ILE A 126 18.51 -16.88 5.73
CA ILE A 126 19.40 -16.95 6.91
C ILE A 126 20.49 -15.87 6.94
N ASN A 127 21.05 -15.52 5.78
CA ASN A 127 22.05 -14.45 5.64
C ASN A 127 21.64 -13.36 4.63
N CYS A 128 20.36 -13.28 4.28
CA CYS A 128 19.87 -12.30 3.32
C CYS A 128 19.71 -10.93 3.97
N THR A 129 20.32 -9.91 3.37
CA THR A 129 20.12 -8.52 3.76
C THR A 129 19.83 -7.68 2.52
N PHE A 130 18.95 -6.71 2.67
CA PHE A 130 18.53 -5.78 1.63
C PHE A 130 19.00 -4.38 2.04
N PRO A 131 20.30 -4.07 1.86
CA PRO A 131 20.91 -2.87 2.44
C PRO A 131 20.38 -1.55 1.86
N LYS A 132 19.70 -1.60 0.70
CA LYS A 132 19.14 -0.41 0.04
C LYS A 132 17.64 -0.25 0.24
N VAL A 133 16.97 -1.20 0.88
CA VAL A 133 15.53 -1.12 1.14
C VAL A 133 15.26 0.01 2.13
N ARG A 134 14.33 0.89 1.75
CA ARG A 134 13.88 2.05 2.54
C ARG A 134 12.40 1.96 2.90
N SER A 135 11.64 1.12 2.21
CA SER A 135 10.20 0.95 2.40
C SER A 135 9.88 -0.53 2.51
N ILE A 136 9.04 -0.91 3.46
CA ILE A 136 8.47 -2.26 3.51
C ILE A 136 6.96 -2.13 3.36
N LYS A 137 6.37 -2.84 2.40
CA LYS A 137 4.94 -3.13 2.37
C LYS A 137 4.71 -4.44 3.12
N PHE A 138 3.84 -4.42 4.11
CA PHE A 138 3.52 -5.57 4.93
C PHE A 138 2.05 -5.93 4.72
N THR A 139 1.82 -7.11 4.18
CA THR A 139 0.50 -7.60 3.78
C THR A 139 0.18 -8.87 4.59
N PRO A 140 -0.46 -8.76 5.77
CA PRO A 140 -0.97 -9.94 6.45
C PRO A 140 -1.89 -10.74 5.52
N MET A 141 -1.74 -12.07 5.54
CA MET A 141 -2.62 -13.00 4.87
C MET A 141 -3.54 -13.65 5.91
N PRO A 142 -4.86 -13.71 5.64
CA PRO A 142 -5.76 -14.41 6.53
C PRO A 142 -5.43 -15.90 6.52
N PRO A 143 -5.62 -16.61 7.64
CA PRO A 143 -5.63 -18.06 7.56
C PRO A 143 -6.88 -18.54 6.81
N SER A 144 -6.82 -19.77 6.33
CA SER A 144 -7.96 -20.41 5.69
C SER A 144 -9.12 -20.58 6.68
N ALA A 145 -10.36 -20.63 6.18
CA ALA A 145 -11.57 -20.79 7.01
C ALA A 145 -11.53 -22.05 7.92
N LEU A 146 -10.75 -23.07 7.56
CA LEU A 146 -10.54 -24.28 8.35
C LEU A 146 -9.55 -24.05 9.50
N GLU A 147 -8.42 -23.40 9.23
CA GLU A 147 -7.40 -23.05 10.24
C GLU A 147 -7.93 -22.06 11.27
N TRP A 148 -8.87 -21.21 10.87
CA TRP A 148 -9.58 -20.31 11.79
C TRP A 148 -10.29 -21.03 12.94
N ARG A 149 -10.91 -22.18 12.65
CA ARG A 149 -11.72 -22.91 13.64
C ARG A 149 -10.86 -23.62 14.67
N SER A 150 -9.62 -23.96 14.34
CA SER A 150 -8.70 -24.64 15.24
C SER A 150 -7.94 -23.69 16.17
N TYR A 151 -7.75 -22.42 15.79
CA TYR A 151 -6.95 -21.45 16.54
C TYR A 151 -7.68 -20.65 17.63
N SER A 152 -9.00 -20.75 17.72
CA SER A 152 -9.82 -19.93 18.64
C SER A 152 -9.64 -20.26 20.13
N THR A 153 -8.75 -21.19 20.50
CA THR A 153 -8.69 -21.74 21.87
C THR A 153 -7.32 -21.67 22.56
N THR A 154 -6.23 -21.28 21.87
CA THR A 154 -4.89 -21.32 22.49
C THR A 154 -4.02 -20.15 22.04
N THR A 155 -4.00 -19.08 22.84
CA THR A 155 -2.89 -18.14 22.81
C THR A 155 -1.73 -18.75 23.59
N SER A 156 -0.66 -19.15 22.90
CA SER A 156 0.55 -19.59 23.59
C SER A 156 1.11 -18.40 24.40
N PRO A 157 1.55 -18.60 25.66
CA PRO A 157 2.24 -17.56 26.44
C PRO A 157 3.48 -17.00 25.72
N ASP A 158 4.02 -17.71 24.72
CA ASP A 158 5.20 -17.29 23.95
C ASP A 158 4.90 -16.39 22.75
N THR A 159 3.63 -16.08 22.46
CA THR A 159 3.22 -15.33 21.25
C THR A 159 3.97 -14.00 21.10
N GLU A 160 4.18 -13.26 22.20
CA GLU A 160 4.87 -11.97 22.17
C GLU A 160 6.36 -12.12 21.82
N SER A 161 7.01 -13.16 22.34
CA SER A 161 8.40 -13.50 22.03
C SER A 161 8.54 -13.83 20.54
N ILE A 162 7.59 -14.59 19.99
CA ILE A 162 7.60 -15.00 18.59
C ILE A 162 7.36 -13.79 17.66
N ILE A 163 6.40 -12.91 17.96
CA ILE A 163 6.20 -11.66 17.21
C ILE A 163 7.48 -10.83 17.24
N SER A 164 8.10 -10.69 18.41
CA SER A 164 9.34 -9.92 18.58
C SER A 164 10.48 -10.51 17.74
N ALA A 165 10.62 -11.83 17.72
CA ALA A 165 11.60 -12.54 16.90
C ALA A 165 11.34 -12.32 15.40
N PHE A 166 10.09 -12.42 14.95
CA PHE A 166 9.70 -12.13 13.57
C PHE A 166 10.06 -10.70 13.17
N VAL A 167 9.66 -9.71 13.99
CA VAL A 167 9.93 -8.29 13.73
C VAL A 167 11.43 -8.01 13.72
N GLN A 168 12.19 -8.57 14.66
CA GLN A 168 13.65 -8.47 14.69
C GLN A 168 14.26 -9.04 13.41
N ARG A 169 13.70 -10.15 12.90
CA ARG A 169 14.19 -10.78 11.68
C ARG A 169 13.91 -9.92 10.44
N VAL A 170 12.71 -9.35 10.33
CA VAL A 170 12.38 -8.39 9.26
C VAL A 170 13.32 -7.18 9.31
N LYS A 171 13.67 -6.67 10.50
CA LYS A 171 14.65 -5.58 10.65
C LYS A 171 16.06 -5.98 10.23
N GLN A 172 16.49 -7.20 10.52
CA GLN A 172 17.80 -7.69 10.07
C GLN A 172 17.85 -7.81 8.54
N ILE A 173 16.75 -8.26 7.93
CA ILE A 173 16.61 -8.38 6.48
C ILE A 173 16.63 -6.99 5.83
N ALA A 174 15.94 -5.99 6.38
CA ALA A 174 15.87 -4.65 5.81
C ALA A 174 16.25 -3.56 6.86
N PRO A 175 17.53 -3.45 7.24
CA PRO A 175 17.99 -2.63 8.38
C PRO A 175 17.89 -1.13 8.14
N MET A 176 17.65 -0.73 6.89
CA MET A 176 17.69 0.64 6.41
C MET A 176 16.29 1.22 6.16
N THR A 177 15.25 0.50 6.57
CA THR A 177 13.83 0.84 6.42
C THR A 177 13.52 2.13 7.17
N LYS A 178 12.82 3.04 6.49
CA LYS A 178 12.35 4.32 7.04
C LYS A 178 10.84 4.48 6.94
N LYS A 179 10.20 3.69 6.08
CA LYS A 179 8.78 3.70 5.79
C LYS A 179 8.21 2.30 5.92
N ILE A 180 7.03 2.17 6.50
CA ILE A 180 6.24 0.95 6.41
C ILE A 180 4.85 1.25 5.86
N THR A 181 4.36 0.40 4.97
CA THR A 181 3.00 0.43 4.46
C THR A 181 2.30 -0.83 4.91
N ILE A 182 1.20 -0.69 5.63
CA ILE A 182 0.41 -1.81 6.15
C ILE A 182 -0.80 -2.03 5.24
N SER A 183 -0.83 -3.15 4.52
CA SER A 183 -1.84 -3.43 3.49
C SER A 183 -2.76 -4.58 3.91
N ILE A 184 -4.03 -4.28 4.13
CA ILE A 184 -5.03 -5.26 4.56
C ILE A 184 -6.07 -5.41 3.45
N GLY A 185 -5.93 -6.49 2.67
CA GLY A 185 -6.83 -6.81 1.55
C GLY A 185 -7.98 -7.77 1.89
N PHE A 186 -7.95 -8.39 3.07
CA PHE A 186 -8.92 -9.44 3.43
C PHE A 186 -9.89 -8.94 4.49
N ARG A 187 -11.14 -9.42 4.45
CA ARG A 187 -12.09 -9.22 5.56
C ARG A 187 -11.62 -10.09 6.72
N PRO A 188 -11.03 -9.55 7.81
CA PRO A 188 -10.94 -10.32 9.03
C PRO A 188 -12.37 -10.76 9.36
N PHE A 189 -12.58 -12.04 9.65
CA PHE A 189 -13.87 -12.45 10.21
C PHE A 189 -14.02 -11.63 11.50
N VAL A 190 -14.89 -10.60 11.44
CA VAL A 190 -15.03 -9.49 12.40
C VAL A 190 -15.29 -9.98 13.83
N GLU A 191 -15.64 -11.26 13.97
CA GLU A 191 -15.99 -11.90 15.22
C GLU A 191 -14.77 -12.40 16.02
N ALA A 192 -13.58 -12.52 15.42
CA ALA A 192 -12.40 -13.04 16.12
C ALA A 192 -11.51 -11.91 16.68
N GLN A 193 -11.60 -11.66 17.99
CA GLN A 193 -10.79 -10.64 18.69
C GLN A 193 -9.29 -10.92 18.68
N PHE A 194 -8.88 -12.19 18.74
CA PHE A 194 -7.48 -12.58 18.86
C PHE A 194 -6.59 -12.09 17.68
N PRO A 195 -6.94 -12.33 16.41
CA PRO A 195 -6.18 -11.85 15.25
C PRO A 195 -6.09 -10.33 15.15
N VAL A 196 -7.16 -9.63 15.56
CA VAL A 196 -7.18 -8.16 15.63
C VAL A 196 -6.09 -7.68 16.59
N GLN A 197 -6.02 -8.26 17.79
CA GLN A 197 -5.00 -7.94 18.79
C GLN A 197 -3.59 -8.36 18.36
N LEU A 198 -3.46 -9.51 17.73
CA LEU A 198 -2.19 -10.01 17.20
C LEU A 198 -1.65 -9.08 16.11
N PHE A 199 -2.53 -8.71 15.16
CA PHE A 199 -2.20 -7.79 14.09
C PHE A 199 -1.81 -6.42 14.63
N SER A 200 -2.59 -5.87 15.57
CA SER A 200 -2.27 -4.57 16.16
C SER A 200 -0.90 -4.56 16.84
N ARG A 201 -0.52 -5.66 17.51
CA ARG A 201 0.82 -5.84 18.11
C ARG A 201 1.93 -5.91 17.07
N ILE A 202 1.77 -6.73 16.02
CA ILE A 202 2.77 -6.85 14.94
C ILE A 202 3.00 -5.47 14.31
N VAL A 203 1.92 -4.77 13.95
CA VAL A 203 2.03 -3.45 13.33
C VAL A 203 2.65 -2.43 14.28
N ALA A 204 2.29 -2.43 15.56
CA ALA A 204 2.89 -1.54 16.54
C ALA A 204 4.41 -1.77 16.64
N GLN A 205 4.86 -3.02 16.77
CA GLN A 205 6.29 -3.33 16.86
C GLN A 205 7.07 -3.04 15.57
N LEU A 206 6.46 -3.23 14.40
CA LEU A 206 7.06 -2.86 13.12
C LEU A 206 7.16 -1.33 12.97
N SER A 207 6.13 -0.61 13.40
CA SER A 207 6.01 0.84 13.24
C SER A 207 6.93 1.63 14.18
N GLN A 208 7.28 1.09 15.35
CA GLN A 208 8.12 1.76 16.36
C GLN A 208 9.52 2.20 15.88
N HIS A 209 9.98 1.70 14.73
CA HIS A 209 11.35 1.93 14.25
C HIS A 209 11.42 2.61 12.89
N VAL A 210 10.27 3.06 12.36
CA VAL A 210 10.20 3.75 11.08
C VAL A 210 9.72 5.19 11.31
N ALA A 211 10.14 6.09 10.42
CA ALA A 211 9.75 7.49 10.50
C ALA A 211 8.38 7.75 9.87
N HIS A 212 7.93 6.88 8.96
CA HIS A 212 6.71 7.05 8.19
C HIS A 212 5.91 5.75 8.20
N VAL A 213 4.63 5.86 8.46
CA VAL A 213 3.69 4.74 8.40
C VAL A 213 2.52 5.13 7.52
N ASP A 214 2.16 4.19 6.65
CA ASP A 214 1.05 4.28 5.71
C ASP A 214 0.12 3.08 5.92
N TYR A 215 -1.17 3.28 5.68
CA TYR A 215 -2.19 2.24 5.73
C TYR A 215 -2.92 2.13 4.40
N GLU A 216 -3.12 0.90 3.94
CA GLU A 216 -3.98 0.53 2.81
C GLU A 216 -5.00 -0.50 3.30
N LEU A 217 -6.27 -0.10 3.45
CA LEU A 217 -7.33 -0.88 4.09
C LEU A 217 -8.47 -1.16 3.11
N TYR A 218 -8.40 -2.26 2.36
CA TYR A 218 -9.42 -2.63 1.36
C TYR A 218 -10.55 -3.49 1.94
N ALA A 219 -10.55 -3.72 3.25
CA ALA A 219 -11.52 -4.54 3.94
C ALA A 219 -11.89 -3.95 5.30
N LYS A 220 -12.92 -4.53 5.94
CA LYS A 220 -13.44 -4.03 7.24
C LYS A 220 -12.28 -3.84 8.22
N PRO A 221 -12.16 -2.66 8.82
CA PRO A 221 -11.03 -2.31 9.63
C PRO A 221 -10.93 -3.21 10.85
N VAL A 222 -9.73 -3.72 11.06
CA VAL A 222 -9.27 -4.17 12.37
C VAL A 222 -9.36 -2.96 13.28
N THR A 223 -9.86 -3.10 14.52
CA THR A 223 -9.77 -2.02 15.50
C THR A 223 -8.31 -1.71 15.74
N ILE A 224 -7.81 -0.67 15.08
CA ILE A 224 -6.43 -0.20 15.21
C ILE A 224 -6.37 0.61 16.50
N ASP A 225 -6.35 -0.09 17.63
CA ASP A 225 -6.01 0.51 18.91
C ASP A 225 -4.50 0.76 18.93
N GLN A 226 -4.10 1.88 18.33
CA GLN A 226 -2.69 2.27 18.26
C GLN A 226 -2.54 3.69 18.76
N GLN A 227 -2.14 3.82 20.02
CA GLN A 227 -1.79 5.07 20.67
C GLN A 227 -0.47 5.71 20.17
N LEU A 228 0.25 5.16 19.17
CA LEU A 228 1.70 5.41 19.08
C LEU A 228 2.30 5.74 17.70
N THR A 229 1.50 5.96 16.65
CA THR A 229 2.11 6.18 15.32
C THR A 229 1.43 7.29 14.55
N GLU A 230 2.22 8.31 14.19
CA GLU A 230 1.83 9.34 13.22
C GLU A 230 1.64 8.71 11.84
N LEU A 231 0.42 8.81 11.32
CA LEU A 231 0.04 8.32 10.00
C LEU A 231 0.25 9.41 8.94
N TYR A 232 0.87 9.04 7.81
CA TYR A 232 1.16 9.95 6.70
C TYR A 232 0.29 9.69 5.47
N SER A 233 -0.07 8.43 5.21
CA SER A 233 -1.00 8.06 4.15
C SER A 233 -2.06 7.09 4.68
N LEU A 234 -3.32 7.37 4.38
CA LEU A 234 -4.44 6.47 4.67
C LEU A 234 -5.24 6.25 3.38
N VAL A 235 -5.20 5.02 2.90
CA VAL A 235 -6.01 4.52 1.79
C VAL A 235 -7.01 3.53 2.36
N PHE A 236 -8.30 3.67 2.09
CA PHE A 236 -9.27 2.65 2.49
C PHE A 236 -10.50 2.59 1.59
N SER A 237 -11.20 1.45 1.63
CA SER A 237 -12.47 1.27 0.94
C SER A 237 -13.63 1.29 1.94
N SER A 238 -14.49 2.31 1.83
CA SER A 238 -15.70 2.46 2.65
C SER A 238 -16.70 1.35 2.31
N THR A 239 -17.27 0.73 3.34
CA THR A 239 -18.35 -0.24 3.15
C THR A 239 -19.72 0.33 3.52
N GLY A 240 -19.79 1.58 3.98
CA GLY A 240 -20.94 2.49 3.98
C GLY A 240 -22.14 2.04 4.80
N PHE A 241 -21.96 1.07 5.69
CA PHE A 241 -23.07 0.44 6.40
C PHE A 241 -22.77 0.05 7.85
N ASN A 242 -21.61 0.37 8.46
CA ASN A 242 -21.29 -0.15 9.79
C ASN A 242 -20.44 0.79 10.67
N ASP A 243 -20.52 0.60 11.99
CA ASP A 243 -19.67 1.21 13.04
C ASP A 243 -18.15 1.11 12.77
N SER A 244 -17.75 0.22 11.86
CA SER A 244 -16.36 0.05 11.46
C SER A 244 -15.78 1.28 10.76
N ASP A 245 -16.58 1.96 9.93
CA ASP A 245 -16.08 3.09 9.14
C ASP A 245 -15.79 4.30 10.06
N GLU A 246 -16.57 4.46 11.14
CA GLU A 246 -16.33 5.44 12.19
C GLU A 246 -14.98 5.27 12.88
N GLN A 247 -14.52 4.02 13.10
CA GLN A 247 -13.18 3.79 13.66
C GLN A 247 -12.07 4.30 12.75
N ILE A 248 -12.27 4.24 11.43
CA ILE A 248 -11.32 4.76 10.44
C ILE A 248 -11.38 6.28 10.34
N PHE A 249 -12.57 6.88 10.42
CA PHE A 249 -12.66 8.34 10.52
C PHE A 249 -12.05 8.86 11.82
N GLN A 250 -12.18 8.14 12.94
CA GLN A 250 -11.46 8.46 14.18
C GLN A 250 -9.95 8.35 14.00
N LEU A 251 -9.46 7.31 13.30
CA LEU A 251 -8.04 7.16 12.98
C LEU A 251 -7.53 8.32 12.11
N ALA A 252 -8.27 8.70 11.07
CA ALA A 252 -7.94 9.82 10.19
C ALA A 252 -7.89 11.14 10.97
N ARG A 253 -8.95 11.45 11.75
CA ARG A 253 -9.04 12.66 12.56
C ARG A 253 -7.94 12.75 13.62
N ARG A 254 -7.62 11.64 14.29
CA ARG A 254 -6.51 11.58 15.27
C ARG A 254 -5.16 11.90 14.63
N ASN A 255 -4.98 11.59 13.35
CA ASN A 255 -3.76 11.84 12.59
C ASN A 255 -3.85 13.08 11.70
N ALA A 256 -4.85 13.95 11.88
CA ALA A 256 -5.09 15.06 10.97
C ALA A 256 -3.87 15.99 10.80
N SER A 257 -3.06 16.15 11.85
CA SER A 257 -1.85 16.99 11.83
C SER A 257 -0.68 16.41 11.04
N THR A 258 -0.66 15.10 10.78
CA THR A 258 0.45 14.42 10.09
C THR A 258 0.06 13.85 8.74
N LEU A 259 -1.24 13.58 8.54
CA LEU A 259 -1.77 12.96 7.33
C LEU A 259 -1.53 13.86 6.12
N GLN A 260 -0.87 13.30 5.10
CA GLN A 260 -0.53 13.97 3.83
C GLN A 260 -1.36 13.45 2.65
N VAL A 261 -1.75 12.18 2.70
CA VAL A 261 -2.56 11.52 1.67
C VAL A 261 -3.75 10.83 2.34
N LEU A 262 -4.94 11.10 1.82
CA LEU A 262 -6.18 10.43 2.21
C LEU A 262 -6.92 10.01 0.95
N ASP A 263 -7.08 8.70 0.77
CA ASP A 263 -7.79 8.10 -0.35
C ASP A 263 -8.89 7.18 0.17
N ILE A 264 -10.12 7.45 -0.28
CA ILE A 264 -11.32 6.79 0.18
C ILE A 264 -12.10 6.29 -1.03
N PHE A 265 -12.03 4.99 -1.28
CA PHE A 265 -12.87 4.31 -2.26
C PHE A 265 -14.27 4.08 -1.69
N LEU A 266 -15.29 4.03 -2.54
CA LEU A 266 -16.67 3.74 -2.10
C LEU A 266 -17.26 4.79 -1.15
N ALA A 267 -16.74 6.02 -1.24
CA ALA A 267 -17.06 7.11 -0.34
C ALA A 267 -18.53 7.58 -0.49
N THR A 268 -19.17 7.80 0.66
CA THR A 268 -20.53 8.35 0.77
C THR A 268 -20.50 9.77 1.32
N MET A 269 -21.64 10.47 1.26
CA MET A 269 -21.78 11.79 1.90
C MET A 269 -21.54 11.72 3.41
N ILE A 270 -21.95 10.63 4.06
CA ILE A 270 -21.77 10.42 5.50
C ILE A 270 -20.29 10.29 5.84
N ASP A 271 -19.52 9.62 4.97
CA ASP A 271 -18.09 9.44 5.15
C ASP A 271 -17.34 10.77 5.14
N VAL A 272 -17.70 11.65 4.21
CA VAL A 272 -17.14 13.02 4.12
C VAL A 272 -17.46 13.83 5.39
N ALA A 273 -18.68 13.70 5.92
CA ALA A 273 -19.03 14.34 7.19
C ALA A 273 -18.21 13.79 8.37
N GLY A 274 -18.05 12.47 8.45
CA GLY A 274 -17.26 11.79 9.49
C GLY A 274 -15.78 12.21 9.50
N LEU A 275 -15.21 12.60 8.35
CA LEU A 275 -13.85 13.12 8.24
C LEU A 275 -13.70 14.54 8.78
N ILE A 276 -14.69 15.39 8.54
CA ILE A 276 -14.58 16.84 8.75
C ILE A 276 -15.16 17.26 10.10
N GLN A 277 -16.06 16.47 10.69
CA GLN A 277 -16.74 16.80 11.92
C GLN A 277 -16.49 15.76 13.01
N ASN A 278 -16.16 16.22 14.22
CA ASN A 278 -16.12 15.40 15.42
C ASN A 278 -17.54 15.08 15.92
N SER A 279 -17.67 14.09 16.80
CA SER A 279 -18.96 13.74 17.42
C SER A 279 -19.56 14.85 18.28
N ASP A 280 -18.75 15.81 18.75
CA ASP A 280 -19.18 17.01 19.47
C ASP A 280 -19.60 18.17 18.55
N GLY A 281 -19.51 17.98 17.22
CA GLY A 281 -19.85 18.98 16.22
C GLY A 281 -18.70 19.91 15.81
N SER A 282 -17.53 19.84 16.47
CA SER A 282 -16.36 20.63 16.11
C SER A 282 -15.74 20.18 14.79
N TYR A 283 -15.09 21.10 14.08
CA TYR A 283 -14.45 20.79 12.80
C TYR A 283 -13.02 20.29 12.97
N VAL A 284 -12.66 19.32 12.15
CA VAL A 284 -11.29 18.81 12.04
C VAL A 284 -10.61 19.46 10.85
N GLN A 285 -9.38 19.91 11.08
CA GLN A 285 -8.52 20.48 10.06
C GLN A 285 -7.33 19.56 9.83
N TYR A 286 -7.01 19.31 8.57
CA TYR A 286 -5.89 18.50 8.12
C TYR A 286 -4.80 19.41 7.52
N PRO A 287 -3.96 20.05 8.34
CA PRO A 287 -3.01 21.08 7.89
C PRO A 287 -1.92 20.55 6.96
N CYS A 288 -1.62 19.25 6.98
CA CYS A 288 -0.58 18.64 6.15
C CYS A 288 -1.14 17.85 4.96
N LEU A 289 -2.46 17.79 4.79
CA LEU A 289 -3.07 16.99 3.72
C LEU A 289 -2.84 17.67 2.38
N HIS A 290 -2.10 17.00 1.51
CA HIS A 290 -1.76 17.46 0.17
C HIS A 290 -2.60 16.75 -0.90
N THR A 291 -3.00 15.50 -0.66
CA THR A 291 -3.80 14.71 -1.58
C THR A 291 -5.05 14.21 -0.88
N LEU A 292 -6.21 14.54 -1.46
CA LEU A 292 -7.51 14.01 -1.08
C LEU A 292 -8.15 13.35 -2.29
N GLU A 293 -8.37 12.04 -2.20
CA GLU A 293 -9.07 11.25 -3.21
C GLU A 293 -10.33 10.65 -2.59
N LEU A 294 -11.46 10.92 -3.23
CA LEU A 294 -12.77 10.42 -2.85
C LEU A 294 -13.34 9.73 -4.09
N CYS A 295 -13.13 8.42 -4.18
CA CYS A 295 -13.37 7.62 -5.39
C CYS A 295 -14.67 6.81 -5.29
N ASP A 296 -15.29 6.57 -6.45
CA ASP A 296 -16.42 5.66 -6.67
C ASP A 296 -17.55 5.77 -5.62
N SER A 297 -18.53 6.67 -5.78
CA SER A 297 -19.61 6.76 -4.78
C SER A 297 -20.73 5.75 -5.02
N ARG A 298 -21.14 5.07 -3.95
CA ARG A 298 -22.40 4.30 -3.93
C ARG A 298 -23.65 5.19 -3.86
N ASP A 299 -23.50 6.47 -3.52
CA ASP A 299 -24.60 7.42 -3.43
C ASP A 299 -24.85 8.08 -4.79
N VAL A 300 -25.72 7.46 -5.58
CA VAL A 300 -26.26 8.02 -6.84
C VAL A 300 -27.54 8.86 -6.59
N GLY A 301 -27.84 9.19 -5.33
CA GLY A 301 -29.11 9.81 -4.90
C GLY A 301 -29.02 11.29 -4.56
N GLU A 302 -30.17 11.97 -4.57
CA GLU A 302 -30.38 13.38 -4.17
C GLU A 302 -30.22 13.59 -2.65
N LYS A 303 -29.14 13.13 -2.03
CA LYS A 303 -28.87 13.45 -0.63
C LYS A 303 -28.59 14.96 -0.49
N PRO A 304 -29.06 15.60 0.60
CA PRO A 304 -28.75 16.99 0.86
C PRO A 304 -27.23 17.14 0.98
N ARG A 305 -26.68 18.12 0.29
CA ARG A 305 -25.24 18.40 0.31
C ARG A 305 -24.82 18.94 1.67
N LEU A 306 -23.58 18.67 2.04
CA LEU A 306 -23.02 19.09 3.30
C LEU A 306 -22.67 20.58 3.25
N VAL A 307 -23.00 21.31 4.31
CA VAL A 307 -22.63 22.71 4.47
C VAL A 307 -21.91 22.83 5.81
N PHE A 308 -20.68 23.32 5.79
CA PHE A 308 -19.86 23.48 6.98
C PHE A 308 -19.41 24.94 7.09
N PRO A 309 -20.28 25.86 7.60
CA PRO A 309 -19.98 27.29 7.61
C PRO A 309 -18.69 27.58 8.39
N GLY A 310 -17.74 28.27 7.75
CA GLY A 310 -16.48 28.67 8.36
C GLY A 310 -15.43 27.56 8.54
N ALA A 311 -15.74 26.31 8.18
CA ALA A 311 -14.75 25.23 8.22
C ALA A 311 -13.70 25.41 7.12
N VAL A 312 -12.43 25.10 7.45
CA VAL A 312 -11.29 25.09 6.53
C VAL A 312 -10.58 23.74 6.67
N PRO A 313 -11.20 22.63 6.21
CA PRO A 313 -10.72 21.29 6.54
C PRO A 313 -9.38 20.94 5.88
N PHE A 314 -9.09 21.48 4.70
CA PHE A 314 -7.93 21.07 3.89
C PHE A 314 -7.12 22.28 3.39
N PRO A 315 -6.46 23.05 4.29
CA PRO A 315 -5.80 24.31 3.92
C PRO A 315 -4.58 24.15 3.02
N SER A 316 -3.91 22.99 3.03
CA SER A 316 -2.67 22.75 2.28
C SER A 316 -2.85 21.81 1.08
N LEU A 317 -4.11 21.67 0.64
CA LEU A 317 -4.49 20.72 -0.39
C LEU A 317 -3.88 21.12 -1.73
N ARG A 318 -3.25 20.16 -2.42
CA ARG A 318 -2.65 20.33 -3.74
C ARG A 318 -3.37 19.50 -4.80
N HIS A 319 -3.84 18.32 -4.42
CA HIS A 319 -4.52 17.39 -5.31
C HIS A 319 -5.89 17.04 -4.72
N LEU A 320 -6.95 17.37 -5.45
CA LEU A 320 -8.32 17.00 -5.13
C LEU A 320 -8.90 16.16 -6.27
N ASN A 321 -9.15 14.89 -6.00
CA ASN A 321 -9.85 13.99 -6.91
C ASN A 321 -11.18 13.55 -6.27
N MET A 322 -12.30 13.90 -6.88
CA MET A 322 -13.63 13.46 -6.50
C MET A 322 -14.29 12.82 -7.72
N GLU A 323 -14.32 11.50 -7.76
CA GLU A 323 -14.90 10.72 -8.87
C GLU A 323 -16.43 10.60 -8.75
N PHE A 324 -17.06 11.38 -7.88
CA PHE A 324 -18.51 11.48 -7.73
C PHE A 324 -18.96 12.93 -7.57
N VAL A 325 -20.28 13.12 -7.50
CA VAL A 325 -20.91 14.44 -7.35
C VAL A 325 -20.38 15.13 -6.09
N ASN A 326 -19.89 16.36 -6.24
CA ASN A 326 -19.35 17.17 -5.14
C ASN A 326 -20.24 17.08 -3.87
N PRO A 327 -19.69 16.61 -2.73
CA PRO A 327 -20.45 16.42 -1.50
C PRO A 327 -20.83 17.72 -0.79
N PHE A 328 -20.18 18.84 -1.14
CA PHE A 328 -20.39 20.13 -0.52
C PHE A 328 -21.45 20.97 -1.24
N GLY A 329 -22.30 21.62 -0.47
CA GLY A 329 -23.27 22.61 -0.93
C GLY A 329 -22.68 24.01 -1.09
N ASP A 330 -21.44 24.21 -0.63
CA ASP A 330 -20.70 25.46 -0.62
C ASP A 330 -19.24 25.24 -1.07
N ASP A 331 -18.37 26.23 -0.80
CA ASP A 331 -16.95 26.24 -1.14
C ASP A 331 -16.05 25.51 -0.12
N THR A 332 -16.60 24.74 0.83
CA THR A 332 -15.84 24.13 1.94
C THR A 332 -14.57 23.39 1.50
N ALA A 333 -14.61 22.61 0.41
CA ALA A 333 -13.44 21.89 -0.10
C ALA A 333 -12.28 22.78 -0.55
N PHE A 334 -12.57 24.04 -0.91
CA PHE A 334 -11.63 24.98 -1.54
C PHE A 334 -11.13 26.06 -0.57
N ARG A 335 -11.75 26.16 0.61
CA ARG A 335 -11.33 27.16 1.60
C ARG A 335 -9.92 26.86 2.08
N GLY A 336 -9.08 27.89 2.10
CA GLY A 336 -7.71 27.81 2.61
C GLY A 336 -6.65 27.32 1.61
N ASN A 337 -7.05 26.62 0.54
CA ASN A 337 -6.13 26.05 -0.46
C ASN A 337 -6.07 26.71 -1.86
N PRO A 338 -6.62 27.91 -2.14
CA PRO A 338 -6.64 28.43 -3.51
C PRO A 338 -5.24 28.73 -4.08
N ALA A 339 -4.23 28.89 -3.23
CA ALA A 339 -2.84 29.11 -3.63
C ALA A 339 -2.02 27.81 -3.76
N THR A 340 -2.51 26.70 -3.21
CA THR A 340 -1.79 25.42 -3.17
C THR A 340 -2.37 24.38 -4.12
N LEU A 341 -3.64 24.53 -4.54
CA LEU A 341 -4.32 23.56 -5.38
C LEU A 341 -3.70 23.54 -6.79
N GLU A 342 -3.10 22.40 -7.14
CA GLU A 342 -2.40 22.15 -8.41
C GLU A 342 -3.22 21.24 -9.34
N PHE A 343 -4.02 20.32 -8.78
CA PHE A 343 -4.87 19.40 -9.51
C PHE A 343 -6.28 19.38 -8.94
N LEU A 344 -7.26 19.43 -9.84
CA LEU A 344 -8.68 19.39 -9.53
C LEU A 344 -9.42 18.48 -10.51
N ASN A 345 -9.97 17.38 -10.01
CA ASN A 345 -10.95 16.57 -10.70
C ASN A 345 -12.21 16.49 -9.84
N ILE A 346 -13.32 17.01 -10.34
CA ILE A 346 -14.63 16.98 -9.68
C ILE A 346 -15.69 16.68 -10.72
N LEU A 347 -16.61 15.75 -10.43
CA LEU A 347 -17.75 15.56 -11.32
C LEU A 347 -18.78 16.67 -11.11
N PRO A 348 -19.10 17.46 -12.17
CA PRO A 348 -20.13 18.48 -12.08
C PRO A 348 -21.50 17.82 -11.91
N ASN A 349 -22.35 18.41 -11.09
CA ASN A 349 -23.72 17.95 -10.95
C ASN A 349 -24.53 18.35 -12.19
N LEU A 350 -24.81 17.39 -13.06
CA LEU A 350 -25.59 17.62 -14.29
C LEU A 350 -27.08 17.92 -14.03
N VAL A 351 -27.60 17.74 -12.81
CA VAL A 351 -28.95 18.19 -12.44
C VAL A 351 -29.03 19.72 -12.47
N MET A 352 -27.95 20.43 -12.13
CA MET A 352 -27.89 21.89 -12.26
C MET A 352 -27.81 22.37 -13.72
N VAL A 353 -27.28 21.55 -14.63
CA VAL A 353 -27.18 21.89 -16.05
C VAL A 353 -28.55 21.79 -16.74
N ARG A 354 -29.52 21.06 -16.18
CA ARG A 354 -30.89 20.94 -16.72
C ARG A 354 -31.83 22.08 -16.31
N ILE A 355 -31.39 22.99 -15.43
CA ILE A 355 -32.20 24.11 -14.91
C ILE A 355 -31.82 25.45 -15.56
N LEU A 356 -30.77 25.47 -16.39
CA LEU A 356 -30.39 26.59 -17.27
C LEU A 356 -30.81 26.29 -18.71
#